data_AF-A0A496PV98-F1
#
_entry.id   AF-A0A496PV98-F1
#
_cell.length_a   1.000
_cell.length_b   1.000
_cell.length_c   1.000
_cell.angle_alpha   90.00
_cell.angle_beta   90.00
_cell.angle_gamma   90.00
#
_symmetry.space_group_name_H-M   'P 1'
#
loop_
_entity.id
_entity.type
_entity.pdbx_description
1 polymer ?
#
loop_
_entity_poly.entity_id
_entity_poly.type
_entity_poly.pdbx_seq_one_letter_code
_entity_poly.pdbx_strand_id
1 'polypeptide(L)'
;MIRSALCLLALLTLPTTLVLAQETSLYMDSESGDYIGQGLEWYYTPDTADFSASQIGNSSLNGVQCWINTLEPSWGWWNLNFTAPAGMELTVGEYSGATRYPFNDPDEPGLSISGMGRGCNTLTGNFYVHEITFGPDNTVETFWATFEQHCEGGDPALFGEIRFNAGVVATLNVNWGDLKGMFR
;
A
#
# COMPACT_ATOMS: atom_id res chain seq x y z
N MET A 1 -31.19 36.82 -48.33
CA MET A 1 -29.92 36.06 -48.31
C MET A 1 -29.56 35.79 -46.86
N ILE A 2 -29.35 34.52 -46.52
CA ILE A 2 -28.73 33.92 -45.32
C ILE A 2 -29.34 34.31 -43.96
N ARG A 3 -30.19 33.43 -43.41
CA ARG A 3 -30.47 33.38 -41.96
C ARG A 3 -29.37 32.50 -41.33
N SER A 4 -28.42 33.14 -40.64
CA SER A 4 -27.37 32.44 -39.88
C SER A 4 -28.01 31.64 -38.74
N ALA A 5 -27.88 30.32 -38.77
CA ALA A 5 -28.21 29.46 -37.63
C ALA A 5 -27.02 29.49 -36.66
N LEU A 6 -27.20 30.10 -35.49
CA LEU A 6 -26.27 29.99 -34.37
C LEU A 6 -26.37 28.55 -33.84
N CYS A 7 -25.40 27.71 -34.14
CA CYS A 7 -25.29 26.38 -33.56
C CYS A 7 -24.76 26.55 -32.13
N LEU A 8 -25.66 26.52 -31.13
CA LEU A 8 -25.24 26.46 -29.73
C LEU A 8 -24.54 25.11 -29.51
N LEU A 9 -23.21 25.15 -29.34
CA LEU A 9 -22.48 24.01 -28.81
C LEU A 9 -22.82 23.92 -27.32
N ALA A 10 -23.77 23.06 -26.94
CA ALA A 10 -24.01 22.74 -25.54
C ALA A 10 -22.77 21.96 -25.03
N LEU A 11 -22.00 22.55 -24.11
CA LEU A 11 -21.02 21.78 -23.33
C LEU A 11 -21.81 20.78 -22.47
N LEU A 12 -21.80 19.51 -22.86
CA LEU A 12 -22.35 18.44 -22.05
C LEU A 12 -21.38 18.17 -20.89
N THR A 13 -21.71 18.64 -19.69
CA THR A 13 -21.01 18.22 -18.48
C THR A 13 -21.51 16.82 -18.12
N LEU A 14 -20.66 15.81 -18.27
CA LEU A 14 -20.98 14.46 -17.81
C LEU A 14 -21.02 14.45 -16.27
N PRO A 15 -22.04 13.83 -15.64
CA PRO A 15 -22.03 13.63 -14.21
C PRO A 15 -20.89 12.66 -13.85
N THR A 16 -19.96 13.13 -13.02
CA THR A 16 -18.93 12.29 -12.41
C THR A 16 -19.46 11.76 -11.09
N THR A 17 -19.58 10.44 -10.97
CA THR A 17 -19.97 9.80 -9.71
C THR A 17 -18.70 9.32 -9.02
N LEU A 18 -18.57 9.67 -7.74
CA LEU A 18 -17.54 9.07 -6.88
C LEU A 18 -18.05 7.73 -6.39
N VAL A 19 -17.21 6.70 -6.51
CA VAL A 19 -17.46 5.36 -5.99
C VAL A 19 -16.33 5.03 -5.02
N LEU A 20 -16.68 4.50 -3.85
CA LEU A 20 -15.70 3.88 -2.95
C LEU A 20 -15.35 2.50 -3.50
N ALA A 21 -14.09 2.32 -3.83
CA ALA A 21 -13.52 1.02 -4.17
C ALA A 21 -12.51 0.62 -3.08
N GLN A 22 -12.15 -0.66 -3.06
CA GLN A 22 -11.02 -1.15 -2.27
C GLN A 22 -9.87 -1.44 -3.22
N GLU A 23 -8.67 -1.07 -2.82
CA GLU A 23 -7.45 -1.34 -3.55
C GLU A 23 -6.51 -2.21 -2.71
N THR A 24 -5.95 -3.22 -3.36
CA THR A 24 -4.86 -4.03 -2.82
C THR A 24 -3.69 -3.97 -3.80
N SER A 25 -2.54 -3.50 -3.34
CA SER A 25 -1.34 -3.35 -4.15
C SER A 25 -0.10 -3.22 -3.27
N LEU A 26 1.05 -3.61 -3.81
CA LEU A 26 2.37 -3.28 -3.25
C LEU A 26 3.19 -2.62 -4.34
N TYR A 27 3.62 -1.39 -4.10
CA TYR A 27 4.59 -0.67 -4.92
C TYR A 27 5.87 -0.46 -4.13
N MET A 28 7.02 -0.67 -4.76
CA MET A 28 8.32 -0.34 -4.18
C MET A 28 9.25 0.24 -5.24
N ASP A 29 9.92 1.33 -4.89
CA ASP A 29 10.97 1.98 -5.66
C ASP A 29 12.27 1.86 -4.87
N SER A 30 13.23 1.13 -5.44
CA SER A 30 14.50 0.82 -4.79
C SER A 30 15.60 1.64 -5.45
N GLU A 31 16.32 2.41 -4.65
CA GLU A 31 17.46 3.17 -5.14
C GLU A 31 18.62 2.25 -5.54
N SER A 32 19.47 2.74 -6.46
CA SER A 32 20.67 1.99 -6.86
C SER A 32 21.59 1.75 -5.66
N GLY A 33 21.80 0.47 -5.33
CA GLY A 33 22.61 0.07 -4.18
C GLY A 33 21.80 -0.40 -2.97
N ASP A 34 20.48 -0.22 -2.95
CA ASP A 34 19.62 -0.81 -1.91
C ASP A 34 19.68 -2.35 -2.01
N TYR A 35 19.95 -2.98 -0.87
CA TYR A 35 20.11 -4.43 -0.79
C TYR A 35 18.80 -5.18 -0.99
N ILE A 36 17.66 -4.62 -0.56
CA ILE A 36 16.39 -5.35 -0.56
C ILE A 36 15.78 -5.39 -1.95
N GLY A 37 15.50 -4.22 -2.51
CA GLY A 37 14.88 -4.07 -3.83
C GLY A 37 15.87 -4.09 -5.00
N GLN A 38 17.19 -4.06 -4.76
CA GLN A 38 18.26 -4.20 -5.75
C GLN A 38 18.29 -3.11 -6.83
N GLY A 39 17.80 -1.90 -6.55
CA GLY A 39 17.76 -0.84 -7.56
C GLY A 39 16.69 -1.05 -8.62
N LEU A 40 15.62 -1.80 -8.30
CA LEU A 40 14.51 -2.12 -9.18
C LEU A 40 13.20 -1.54 -8.66
N GLU A 41 12.28 -1.27 -9.59
CA GLU A 41 10.88 -1.04 -9.26
C GLU A 41 10.13 -2.38 -9.18
N TRP A 42 9.28 -2.50 -8.16
CA TRP A 42 8.44 -3.66 -7.93
C TRP A 42 6.98 -3.22 -7.82
N TYR A 43 6.09 -3.91 -8.54
CA TYR A 43 4.66 -3.62 -8.47
C TYR A 43 3.85 -4.91 -8.50
N TYR A 44 2.99 -5.08 -7.51
CA TYR A 44 2.13 -6.25 -7.35
C TYR A 44 0.68 -5.83 -7.10
N THR A 45 -0.21 -6.63 -7.65
CA THR A 45 -1.67 -6.55 -7.49
C THR A 45 -2.21 -7.96 -7.27
N PRO A 46 -3.50 -8.13 -6.91
CA PRO A 46 -4.13 -9.46 -6.83
C PRO A 46 -4.05 -10.29 -8.11
N ASP A 47 -3.75 -9.69 -9.28
CA ASP A 47 -3.55 -10.42 -10.53
C ASP A 47 -2.16 -11.11 -10.60
N THR A 48 -1.21 -10.69 -9.76
CA THR A 48 0.20 -11.10 -9.82
C THR A 48 0.75 -11.61 -8.49
N ALA A 49 0.03 -11.44 -7.39
CA ALA A 49 0.40 -11.94 -6.08
C ALA A 49 -0.83 -12.18 -5.19
N ASP A 50 -0.71 -13.14 -4.28
CA ASP A 50 -1.65 -13.33 -3.18
C ASP A 50 -1.24 -12.46 -1.99
N PHE A 51 -2.19 -11.69 -1.45
CA PHE A 51 -1.97 -10.79 -0.32
C PHE A 51 -2.66 -11.32 0.93
N SER A 52 -1.98 -11.23 2.07
CA SER A 52 -2.62 -11.37 3.38
C SER A 52 -2.05 -10.38 4.37
N ALA A 53 -2.87 -9.93 5.32
CA ALA A 53 -2.47 -9.06 6.40
C ALA A 53 -2.99 -9.61 7.74
N SER A 54 -2.17 -9.52 8.78
CA SER A 54 -2.50 -9.97 10.13
C SER A 54 -1.93 -9.03 11.17
N GLN A 55 -2.54 -9.05 12.36
CA GLN A 55 -2.05 -8.29 13.50
C GLN A 55 -0.76 -8.91 14.04
N ILE A 56 0.21 -8.05 14.38
CA ILE A 56 1.41 -8.41 15.13
C ILE A 56 1.11 -8.30 16.64
N GLY A 57 1.46 -9.36 17.37
CA GLY A 57 1.22 -9.47 18.80
C GLY A 57 -0.27 -9.74 19.09
N ASN A 58 -0.55 -10.92 19.63
CA ASN A 58 -1.89 -11.53 19.70
C ASN A 58 -2.96 -10.75 20.53
N SER A 59 -2.68 -9.54 21.03
CA SER A 59 -3.61 -8.77 21.87
C SER A 59 -3.35 -7.26 21.97
N SER A 60 -2.32 -6.69 21.32
CA SER A 60 -1.91 -5.30 21.59
C SER A 60 -2.24 -4.29 20.49
N LEU A 61 -2.82 -4.73 19.36
CA LEU A 61 -3.05 -3.91 18.15
C LEU A 61 -1.80 -3.12 17.73
N ASN A 62 -0.62 -3.62 18.10
CA ASN A 62 0.63 -2.88 18.09
C ASN A 62 1.28 -2.86 16.71
N GLY A 63 0.85 -3.74 15.80
CA GLY A 63 1.42 -3.76 14.47
C GLY A 63 0.64 -4.59 13.48
N VAL A 64 1.08 -4.48 12.23
CA VAL A 64 0.56 -5.20 11.07
C VAL A 64 1.70 -5.91 10.37
N GLN A 65 1.47 -7.16 10.01
CA GLN A 65 2.30 -7.94 9.11
C GLN A 65 1.55 -8.16 7.80
N CYS A 66 2.17 -7.83 6.67
CA CYS A 66 1.67 -8.15 5.34
C CYS A 66 2.57 -9.21 4.68
N TRP A 67 1.94 -10.25 4.11
CA TRP A 67 2.58 -11.25 3.26
C TRP A 67 2.08 -11.11 1.83
N ILE A 68 3.01 -11.05 0.89
CA ILE A 68 2.74 -11.01 -0.54
C ILE A 68 3.45 -12.21 -1.15
N ASN A 69 2.71 -13.22 -1.59
CA ASN A 69 3.26 -14.38 -2.29
C ASN A 69 3.11 -14.16 -3.79
N THR A 70 4.21 -14.03 -4.51
CA THR A 70 4.17 -13.72 -5.94
C THR A 70 3.80 -14.96 -6.75
N LEU A 71 2.98 -14.77 -7.77
CA LEU A 71 2.52 -15.83 -8.66
C LEU A 71 3.51 -16.07 -9.81
N GLU A 72 3.25 -17.11 -10.60
CA GLU A 72 3.96 -17.37 -11.86
C GLU A 72 4.01 -16.11 -12.76
N PRO A 73 5.12 -15.84 -13.46
CA PRO A 73 6.36 -16.62 -13.55
C PRO A 73 7.42 -16.26 -12.50
N SER A 74 7.08 -15.41 -11.53
CA SER A 74 8.03 -14.66 -10.70
C SER A 74 8.08 -15.14 -9.25
N TRP A 75 7.85 -16.44 -9.01
CA TRP A 75 7.75 -17.05 -7.68
C TRP A 75 8.72 -16.48 -6.64
N GLY A 76 8.18 -16.16 -5.47
CA GLY A 76 8.89 -15.45 -4.42
C GLY A 76 7.90 -14.91 -3.39
N TRP A 77 8.39 -14.06 -2.50
CA TRP A 77 7.56 -13.46 -1.48
C TRP A 77 8.14 -12.15 -0.98
N TRP A 78 7.26 -11.32 -0.43
CA TRP A 78 7.57 -10.17 0.40
C TRP A 78 6.87 -10.28 1.75
N ASN A 79 7.56 -9.82 2.79
CA ASN A 79 7.06 -9.71 4.14
C ASN A 79 7.36 -8.29 4.65
N LEU A 80 6.31 -7.58 5.03
CA LEU A 80 6.36 -6.22 5.51
C LEU A 80 5.81 -6.19 6.93
N ASN A 81 6.56 -5.63 7.87
CA ASN A 81 6.14 -5.47 9.26
C ASN A 81 6.20 -4.01 9.66
N PHE A 82 5.15 -3.54 10.30
CA PHE A 82 5.01 -2.18 10.82
C PHE A 82 4.51 -2.27 12.25
N THR A 83 5.23 -1.70 13.21
CA THR A 83 4.80 -1.68 14.61
C THR A 83 4.97 -0.30 15.23
N ALA A 84 4.02 0.09 16.07
CA ALA A 84 4.20 1.18 17.00
C ALA A 84 5.24 0.80 18.08
N PRO A 85 5.75 1.77 18.86
CA PRO A 85 6.52 1.47 20.07
C PRO A 85 5.77 0.50 21.00
N ALA A 86 6.52 -0.26 21.79
CA ALA A 86 5.96 -1.30 22.64
C ALA A 86 4.90 -0.75 23.60
N GLY A 87 3.75 -1.43 23.67
CA GLY A 87 2.62 -1.01 24.50
C GLY A 87 1.72 0.07 23.89
N MET A 88 2.06 0.56 22.70
CA MET A 88 1.22 1.48 21.93
C MET A 88 0.43 0.72 20.86
N GLU A 89 -0.77 1.20 20.56
CA GLU A 89 -1.55 0.74 19.41
C GLU A 89 -1.02 1.39 18.13
N LEU A 90 -0.97 0.62 17.04
CA LEU A 90 -0.68 1.15 15.72
C LEU A 90 -1.92 1.86 15.19
N THR A 91 -1.89 3.19 15.15
CA THR A 91 -2.95 4.03 14.59
C THR A 91 -2.46 4.81 13.37
N VAL A 92 -3.39 5.45 12.65
CA VAL A 92 -3.09 6.43 11.58
C VAL A 92 -2.12 7.49 12.11
N GLY A 93 -1.06 7.76 11.35
CA GLY A 93 -0.03 8.74 11.73
C GLY A 93 1.38 8.37 11.27
N GLU A 94 2.31 9.24 11.64
CA GLU A 94 3.74 9.12 11.32
C GLU A 94 4.49 8.34 12.40
N TYR A 95 5.40 7.48 11.96
CA TYR A 95 6.33 6.71 12.78
C TYR A 95 7.74 6.91 12.22
N SER A 96 8.47 7.84 12.82
CA SER A 96 9.83 8.18 12.42
C SER A 96 10.88 7.47 13.27
N GLY A 97 12.08 7.28 12.71
CA GLY A 97 13.18 6.62 13.42
C GLY A 97 12.90 5.15 13.73
N ALA A 98 12.14 4.48 12.85
CA ALA A 98 11.87 3.06 13.00
C ALA A 98 13.16 2.24 12.85
N THR A 99 13.33 1.24 13.70
CA THR A 99 14.44 0.28 13.64
C THR A 99 13.91 -1.13 13.40
N ARG A 100 14.81 -2.09 13.25
CA ARG A 100 14.47 -3.42 12.71
C ARG A 100 13.54 -4.19 13.64
N TYR A 101 12.30 -4.43 13.21
CA TYR A 101 11.41 -5.39 13.88
C TYR A 101 11.93 -6.84 13.71
N PRO A 102 11.89 -7.72 14.74
CA PRO A 102 11.43 -7.52 16.12
C PRO A 102 12.54 -7.18 17.12
N PHE A 103 13.63 -6.56 16.66
CA PHE A 103 14.80 -6.20 17.46
C PHE A 103 14.86 -4.70 17.83
N ASN A 104 13.83 -3.94 17.48
CA ASN A 104 13.70 -2.52 17.79
C ASN A 104 13.60 -2.30 19.30
N ASP A 105 14.10 -1.16 19.78
CA ASP A 105 13.96 -0.81 21.18
C ASP A 105 12.48 -0.54 21.55
N PRO A 106 12.07 -0.74 22.81
CA PRO A 106 10.67 -0.63 23.20
C PRO A 106 10.04 0.75 22.98
N ASP A 107 10.83 1.81 22.94
CA ASP A 107 10.41 3.19 22.70
C ASP A 107 10.48 3.60 21.22
N GLU A 108 10.93 2.71 20.33
CA GLU A 108 11.06 2.94 18.90
C GLU A 108 9.98 2.19 18.11
N PRO A 109 9.47 2.76 17.00
CA PRO A 109 8.68 2.01 16.04
C PRO A 109 9.50 0.89 15.41
N GLY A 110 8.82 -0.19 15.01
CA GLY A 110 9.43 -1.31 14.31
C GLY A 110 9.08 -1.28 12.83
N LEU A 111 10.09 -1.45 11.96
CA LEU A 111 9.93 -1.65 10.52
C LEU A 111 10.73 -2.88 10.10
N SER A 112 10.21 -3.66 9.15
CA SER A 112 11.02 -4.67 8.45
C SER A 112 10.37 -5.05 7.13
N ILE A 113 10.97 -4.60 6.03
CA ILE A 113 10.66 -4.97 4.66
C ILE A 113 11.72 -5.97 4.19
N SER A 114 11.27 -7.19 3.87
CA SER A 114 12.12 -8.29 3.43
C SER A 114 11.42 -9.09 2.34
N GLY A 115 12.19 -9.75 1.49
CA GLY A 115 11.62 -10.56 0.43
C GLY A 115 12.65 -10.97 -0.60
N MET A 116 12.23 -11.84 -1.51
CA MET A 116 13.10 -12.39 -2.57
C MET A 116 14.40 -13.01 -2.01
N GLY A 117 14.35 -13.58 -0.81
CA GLY A 117 15.49 -14.15 -0.11
C GLY A 117 16.44 -13.13 0.54
N ARG A 118 16.03 -11.87 0.67
CA ARG A 118 16.83 -10.78 1.25
C ARG A 118 16.15 -10.18 2.47
N GLY A 119 16.96 -9.79 3.44
CA GLY A 119 16.52 -9.11 4.64
C GLY A 119 17.70 -8.38 5.28
N CYS A 120 17.41 -7.27 5.94
CA CYS A 120 18.42 -6.53 6.67
C CYS A 120 18.71 -7.19 8.01
N ASN A 121 19.95 -7.14 8.46
CA ASN A 121 20.37 -7.43 9.82
C ASN A 121 20.10 -6.25 10.75
N THR A 122 20.28 -5.01 10.27
CA THR A 122 19.88 -3.75 10.93
C THR A 122 19.26 -2.79 9.91
N LEU A 123 18.48 -1.80 10.36
CA LEU A 123 17.93 -0.78 9.48
C LEU A 123 17.59 0.50 10.23
N THR A 124 17.50 1.59 9.48
CA THR A 124 16.80 2.81 9.86
C THR A 124 15.66 3.04 8.87
N GLY A 125 14.57 3.66 9.31
CA GLY A 125 13.46 3.94 8.40
C GLY A 125 12.38 4.80 9.00
N ASN A 126 11.38 5.07 8.17
CA ASN A 126 10.19 5.82 8.54
C ASN A 126 9.00 5.16 7.88
N PHE A 127 7.83 5.26 8.49
CA PHE A 127 6.59 4.93 7.80
C PHE A 127 5.44 5.83 8.26
N TYR A 128 4.43 5.92 7.42
CA TYR A 128 3.19 6.62 7.71
C TYR A 128 2.03 5.67 7.46
N VAL A 129 1.14 5.54 8.44
CA VAL A 129 -0.11 4.78 8.32
C VAL A 129 -1.21 5.74 7.88
N HIS A 130 -1.74 5.55 6.68
CA HIS A 130 -2.83 6.34 6.11
C HIS A 130 -4.20 5.80 6.50
N GLU A 131 -4.31 4.47 6.58
CA GLU A 131 -5.54 3.77 6.93
C GLU A 131 -5.19 2.50 7.71
N ILE A 132 -5.94 2.20 8.76
CA ILE A 132 -5.85 0.93 9.48
C ILE A 132 -7.17 0.59 10.14
N THR A 133 -7.63 -0.64 9.92
CA THR A 133 -8.77 -1.22 10.63
C THR A 133 -8.42 -2.65 11.02
N PHE A 134 -8.34 -2.92 12.33
CA PHE A 134 -8.18 -4.27 12.85
C PHE A 134 -9.53 -4.99 12.92
N GLY A 135 -9.53 -6.27 12.60
CA GLY A 135 -10.69 -7.15 12.71
C GLY A 135 -10.60 -8.07 13.93
N PRO A 136 -11.59 -8.95 14.13
CA PRO A 136 -11.54 -9.98 15.16
C PRO A 136 -10.42 -11.00 14.89
N ASP A 137 -10.07 -11.81 15.89
CA ASP A 137 -9.18 -12.98 15.74
C ASP A 137 -7.80 -12.68 15.10
N ASN A 138 -7.19 -11.54 15.46
CA ASN A 138 -5.89 -11.05 14.94
C ASN A 138 -5.86 -10.79 13.43
N THR A 139 -7.02 -10.47 12.84
CA THR A 139 -7.13 -10.10 11.42
C THR A 139 -6.93 -8.59 11.23
N VAL A 140 -6.58 -8.21 10.01
CA VAL A 140 -6.52 -6.82 9.55
C VAL A 140 -7.52 -6.70 8.41
N GLU A 141 -8.49 -5.81 8.55
CA GLU A 141 -9.53 -5.60 7.54
C GLU A 141 -9.05 -4.65 6.45
N THR A 142 -8.45 -3.53 6.85
CA THR A 142 -7.82 -2.56 5.95
C THR A 142 -6.47 -2.11 6.48
N PHE A 143 -5.51 -1.88 5.58
CA PHE A 143 -4.23 -1.29 5.91
C PHE A 143 -3.65 -0.54 4.72
N TRP A 144 -3.20 0.69 4.94
CA TRP A 144 -2.48 1.48 3.97
C TRP A 144 -1.32 2.18 4.66
N ALA A 145 -0.10 1.91 4.20
CA ALA A 145 1.09 2.59 4.69
C ALA A 145 2.08 2.91 3.58
N THR A 146 2.77 4.04 3.72
CA THR A 146 3.97 4.38 2.94
C THR A 146 5.19 4.26 3.81
N PHE A 147 6.33 3.86 3.24
CA PHE A 147 7.53 3.59 4.01
C PHE A 147 8.81 3.94 3.27
N GLU A 148 9.86 4.07 4.07
CA GLU A 148 11.25 4.24 3.66
C GLU A 148 12.09 3.33 4.56
N GLN A 149 12.94 2.50 3.97
CA GLN A 149 13.87 1.64 4.69
C GLN A 149 15.28 1.78 4.13
N HIS A 150 16.24 1.92 5.04
CA HIS A 150 17.68 1.95 4.75
C HIS A 150 18.35 0.72 5.36
N CYS A 151 18.83 -0.19 4.52
CA CYS A 151 19.41 -1.45 4.97
C CYS A 151 20.82 -1.24 5.54
N GLU A 152 21.10 -1.81 6.71
CA GLU A 152 22.35 -1.60 7.47
C GLU A 152 22.70 -0.13 7.76
N GLY A 153 21.69 0.77 7.72
CA GLY A 153 21.88 2.21 7.86
C GLY A 153 22.66 2.85 6.70
N GLY A 154 22.74 2.19 5.54
CA GLY A 154 23.34 2.75 4.33
C GLY A 154 22.44 3.78 3.66
N ASP A 155 23.02 4.68 2.86
CA ASP A 155 22.30 5.78 2.20
C ASP A 155 21.20 5.35 1.20
N PRO A 156 21.35 4.25 0.41
CA PRO A 156 20.30 3.86 -0.54
C PRO A 156 19.04 3.34 0.14
N ALA A 157 17.91 3.95 -0.22
CA ALA A 157 16.61 3.64 0.34
C ALA A 157 15.81 2.65 -0.51
N LEU A 158 14.94 1.90 0.17
CA LEU A 158 13.74 1.29 -0.39
C LEU A 158 12.53 2.13 0.03
N PHE A 159 11.91 2.79 -0.94
CA PHE A 159 10.61 3.44 -0.76
C PHE A 159 9.48 2.52 -1.17
N GLY A 160 8.31 2.66 -0.56
CA GLY A 160 7.16 1.90 -1.01
C GLY A 160 5.83 2.30 -0.41
N GLU A 161 4.78 1.68 -0.95
CA GLU A 161 3.40 1.81 -0.52
C GLU A 161 2.75 0.42 -0.52
N ILE A 162 2.16 0.05 0.61
CA ILE A 162 1.31 -1.13 0.73
C ILE A 162 -0.12 -0.66 0.92
N ARG A 163 -1.02 -1.19 0.08
CA ARG A 163 -2.47 -1.11 0.23
C ARG A 163 -3.00 -2.52 0.39
N PHE A 164 -3.75 -2.76 1.44
CA PHE A 164 -4.49 -3.98 1.68
C PHE A 164 -5.94 -3.60 1.96
N ASN A 165 -6.81 -3.88 0.99
CA ASN A 165 -8.22 -3.51 0.98
C ASN A 165 -8.46 -2.01 1.31
N ALA A 166 -7.50 -1.15 0.96
CA ALA A 166 -7.51 0.26 1.33
C ALA A 166 -8.64 0.99 0.59
N GLY A 167 -9.34 1.89 1.29
CA GLY A 167 -10.41 2.67 0.72
C GLY A 167 -9.89 3.69 -0.28
N VAL A 168 -10.30 3.57 -1.54
CA VAL A 168 -9.93 4.52 -2.60
C VAL A 168 -11.17 5.15 -3.23
N VAL A 169 -11.07 6.45 -3.52
CA VAL A 169 -12.12 7.19 -4.20
C VAL A 169 -11.87 7.10 -5.70
N ALA A 170 -12.72 6.36 -6.41
CA ALA A 170 -12.69 6.23 -7.85
C ALA A 170 -13.72 7.17 -8.51
N THR A 171 -13.34 7.81 -9.62
CA THR A 171 -14.27 8.58 -10.45
C THR A 171 -14.80 7.72 -11.59
N LEU A 172 -16.11 7.50 -11.62
CA LEU A 172 -16.77 6.87 -12.75
C LEU A 172 -17.32 7.94 -13.70
N ASN A 173 -16.85 7.92 -14.94
CA ASN A 173 -17.43 8.71 -16.02
C ASN A 173 -18.48 7.85 -16.74
N VAL A 174 -19.76 8.03 -16.41
CA VAL A 174 -20.83 7.25 -17.02
C VAL A 174 -21.12 7.80 -18.42
N ASN A 175 -20.83 7.01 -19.45
CA ASN A 175 -21.26 7.28 -20.81
C ASN A 175 -22.58 6.55 -21.12
N TRP A 176 -23.61 7.31 -21.44
CA TRP A 176 -24.94 6.78 -21.79
C TRP A 176 -24.95 5.87 -23.03
N GLY A 177 -23.88 5.88 -23.85
CA GLY A 177 -23.67 4.93 -24.93
C GLY A 177 -23.47 3.49 -24.43
N ASP A 178 -22.69 3.32 -23.37
CA ASP A 178 -22.28 2.01 -22.84
C ASP A 178 -23.43 1.32 -22.09
N LEU A 179 -24.23 2.10 -21.35
CA LEU A 179 -25.40 1.60 -20.62
C LEU A 179 -26.49 1.04 -21.54
N LYS A 180 -26.65 1.58 -22.76
CA LYS A 180 -27.66 1.08 -23.72
C LYS A 180 -27.33 -0.32 -24.25
N GLY A 181 -26.06 -0.75 -24.17
CA GLY A 181 -25.62 -2.09 -24.57
C GLY A 181 -25.92 -3.17 -23.52
N MET A 182 -26.07 -2.79 -22.25
CA MET A 182 -26.26 -3.74 -21.13
C MET A 182 -27.72 -4.16 -20.92
N PHE A 183 -28.69 -3.46 -21.52
CA PHE A 183 -30.14 -3.76 -21.42
C PHE A 183 -30.72 -4.37 -22.70
N ARG A 184 -29.90 -5.05 -23.52
CA ARG A 184 -30.35 -5.76 -24.72
C ARG A 184 -30.28 -7.27 -24.55
#